data_AF-A0AA88QM74-F1
#
_entry.id   AF-A0AA88QM74-F1
#
_cell.length_a   1.000
_cell.length_b   1.000
_cell.length_c   1.000
_cell.angle_alpha   90.00
_cell.angle_beta   90.00
_cell.angle_gamma   90.00
#
_symmetry.space_group_name_H-M   'P 1'
#
loop_
_entity.id
_entity.type
_entity.pdbx_description
1 polymer ?
#
loop_
_entity_poly.entity_id
_entity_poly.type
_entity_poly.pdbx_seq_one_letter_code
_entity_poly.pdbx_strand_id
1 'polypeptide(L)' 'MAYIYKAKVKKNGSHYRCIWGKAIRPHGNSGVVRAKLKSNLPPKSMIKPGQRIACFFRSDY' A
#
# COMPACT_ATOMS: atom_id res chain seq x y z
N MET A 1 -1.76 5.52 3.80
CA MET A 1 -1.00 4.74 2.81
C MET A 1 -1.97 4.04 1.88
N ALA A 2 -1.63 3.96 0.60
CA ALA A 2 -2.40 3.26 -0.42
C ALA A 2 -1.49 2.41 -1.29
N TYR A 3 -1.84 1.16 -1.46
CA TYR A 3 -1.22 0.27 -2.45
C TYR A 3 -2.15 0.15 -3.64
N ILE A 4 -1.70 0.62 -4.81
CA ILE A 4 -2.47 0.60 -6.06
C ILE A 4 -1.89 -0.49 -6.96
N TYR A 5 -2.74 -1.37 -7.47
CA TYR A 5 -2.32 -2.41 -8.41
C TYR A 5 -3.30 -2.55 -9.57
N LYS A 6 -2.80 -2.99 -10.72
CA LYS A 6 -3.60 -3.29 -11.90
C LYS A 6 -4.06 -4.75 -11.85
N ALA A 7 -5.36 -4.98 -12.00
CA ALA A 7 -5.97 -6.30 -12.10
C ALA A 7 -6.47 -6.54 -13.53
N LYS A 8 -6.55 -7.82 -13.94
CA LYS A 8 -7.05 -8.20 -15.28
C LYS A 8 -8.56 -7.95 -15.43
N VAL A 9 -9.31 -8.04 -14.33
CA VAL A 9 -10.77 -7.92 -14.32
C VAL A 9 -11.16 -6.47 -13.98
N LYS A 10 -12.00 -5.87 -14.83
CA LYS A 10 -12.63 -4.57 -14.56
C LYS A 10 -13.55 -4.67 -13.34
N LYS A 11 -13.39 -3.76 -12.39
CA LYS A 11 -14.38 -3.49 -11.33
C LYS A 11 -14.68 -2.00 -11.33
N ASN A 12 -15.96 -1.63 -11.29
CA ASN A 12 -16.43 -0.23 -11.33
C ASN A 12 -15.74 0.60 -12.43
N GLY A 13 -15.74 0.09 -13.67
CA GLY A 13 -15.19 0.79 -14.84
C GLY A 13 -13.66 0.87 -14.91
N SER A 14 -12.92 0.46 -13.87
CA SER A 14 -11.46 0.56 -13.83
C SER A 14 -10.77 -0.79 -13.61
N HIS A 15 -9.55 -0.91 -14.13
CA HIS A 15 -8.67 -2.05 -13.86
C HIS A 15 -7.79 -1.83 -12.63
N TYR A 16 -7.87 -0.65 -12.03
CA TYR A 16 -7.05 -0.27 -10.88
C TYR A 16 -7.77 -0.61 -9.59
N ARG A 17 -7.03 -1.16 -8.64
CA ARG A 17 -7.53 -1.48 -7.30
C ARG A 17 -6.61 -0.86 -6.28
N CYS A 18 -7.19 -0.29 -5.23
CA CYS A 18 -6.46 0.29 -4.12
C CYS A 18 -6.70 -0.52 -2.83
N ILE A 19 -5.63 -0.74 -2.07
CA ILE A 19 -5.69 -1.24 -0.69
C ILE A 19 -5.24 -0.09 0.20
N TRP A 20 -6.11 0.32 1.10
CA TRP A 20 -5.84 1.37 2.06
C TRP A 20 -5.24 0.82 3.35
N GLY A 21 -4.35 1.59 3.94
CA GLY A 21 -3.78 1.28 5.25
C GLY A 21 -3.19 2.49 5.93
N LYS A 22 -2.82 2.28 7.18
CA LYS A 22 -2.19 3.29 8.04
C LYS A 22 -0.80 2.82 8.44
N ALA A 23 0.15 3.75 8.49
CA ALA A 23 1.43 3.53 9.15
C ALA A 23 1.20 3.48 10.67
N ILE A 24 1.80 2.52 11.36
CA ILE A 24 1.60 2.34 12.80
C ILE A 24 2.81 2.83 13.58
N ARG A 25 3.96 2.18 13.39
CA ARG A 25 5.16 2.43 14.20
C ARG A 25 6.43 2.21 13.38
N PRO A 26 7.53 2.89 13.72
CA PRO A 26 8.82 2.61 13.10
C PRO A 26 9.25 1.16 13.33
N HIS A 27 10.02 0.64 12.39
CA HIS A 27 10.61 -0.70 12.43
C HIS A 27 12.13 -0.60 12.39
N GLY A 28 12.74 -0.58 13.57
CA GLY A 28 14.18 -0.42 13.72
C GLY A 28 14.68 0.97 13.33
N ASN A 29 16.00 1.09 13.20
CA ASN A 29 16.68 2.37 13.00
C ASN A 29 16.91 2.71 11.51
N SER A 30 16.50 1.85 10.59
CA SER A 30 16.78 1.98 9.14
C SER A 30 15.70 2.76 8.37
N GLY A 31 14.90 3.58 9.05
CA GLY A 31 13.83 4.37 8.43
C GLY A 31 12.66 3.56 7.86
N VAL A 32 12.54 2.28 8.22
CA VAL A 32 11.43 1.41 7.80
C VAL A 32 10.25 1.59 8.77
N VAL A 33 9.03 1.46 8.27
CA VAL A 33 7.81 1.63 9.08
C VAL A 33 6.89 0.43 8.91
N ARG A 34 6.29 -0.04 10.01
CA ARG A 34 5.22 -1.06 9.96
C ARG A 34 3.90 -0.42 9.55
N ALA A 35 3.24 -0.97 8.54
CA ALA A 35 1.91 -0.55 8.11
C ALA A 35 0.87 -1.64 8.40
N LYS A 36 -0.35 -1.24 8.75
CA LYS A 36 -1.52 -2.12 8.78
C LYS A 36 -2.46 -1.72 7.66
N LEU A 37 -2.66 -2.67 6.75
CA LEU A 37 -3.54 -2.53 5.61
C LEU A 37 -4.87 -3.22 5.93
N LYS A 38 -5.95 -2.74 5.30
CA LYS A 38 -7.29 -3.31 5.47
C LYS A 38 -7.37 -4.75 4.96
N SER A 39 -6.56 -5.08 3.95
CA SER A 39 -6.40 -6.43 3.42
C SER A 39 -4.91 -6.72 3.31
N ASN A 40 -4.53 -7.97 3.59
CA ASN A 40 -3.14 -8.40 3.47
C ASN A 40 -2.64 -8.18 2.04
N LEU A 41 -1.40 -7.72 1.91
CA LEU A 41 -0.77 -7.58 0.60
C LEU A 41 -0.56 -8.96 -0.02
N PRO A 42 -0.70 -9.10 -1.34
CA PRO A 42 -0.27 -10.30 -2.01
C PRO A 42 1.25 -10.46 -1.83
N PRO A 43 1.78 -11.65 -1.49
CA PRO A 43 3.22 -11.85 -1.25
C PRO A 43 4.09 -11.49 -2.46
N LYS A 44 3.52 -11.60 -3.67
CA LYS A 44 4.14 -11.19 -4.93
C LYS A 44 4.49 -9.71 -5.00
N SER A 45 3.80 -8.84 -4.26
CA SER A 45 4.12 -7.40 -4.22
C SER A 45 5.23 -7.06 -3.23
N MET A 46 5.51 -7.94 -2.27
CA MET A 46 6.62 -7.77 -1.32
C MET A 46 7.96 -8.24 -1.93
N ILE A 47 7.92 -9.29 -2.74
CA ILE A 47 9.13 -9.92 -3.30
C ILE A 47 9.59 -9.24 -4.60
N LYS A 48 8.67 -8.61 -5.34
CA LYS A 48 9.02 -7.96 -6.61
C LYS A 48 9.71 -6.61 -6.38
N PRO A 49 10.96 -6.42 -6.84
CA PRO A 49 11.61 -5.13 -6.80
C PRO A 49 10.82 -4.10 -7.64
N GLY A 50 10.70 -2.88 -7.13
CA GLY A 50 10.06 -1.76 -7.82
C GLY A 50 8.55 -1.59 -7.56
N GLN A 51 7.92 -2.42 -6.74
CA GLN A 51 6.55 -2.12 -6.27
C GLN A 51 6.57 -0.97 -5.27
N ARG A 52 5.75 0.06 -5.51
CA ARG A 52 5.68 1.28 -4.70
C ARG A 52 4.36 1.37 -3.96
N ILE A 53 4.42 1.84 -2.72
CA ILE A 53 3.25 2.17 -1.90
C ILE A 53 3.22 3.69 -1.75
N ALA A 54 2.09 4.31 -2.03
CA ALA A 54 1.92 5.74 -1.84
C ALA A 54 1.61 6.04 -0.37
N CYS A 55 2.40 6.87 0.27
CA CYS A 55 2.04 7.49 1.54
C CYS A 55 1.33 8.82 1.26
N PHE A 56 0.15 8.98 1.85
CA PHE A 56 -0.55 10.26 1.87
C PHE A 56 -0.43 10.78 3.29
N PHE A 57 0.16 11.96 3.45
CA PHE A 57 0.13 12.70 4.70
C PHE A 57 -1.20 13.44 4.72
N ARG A 58 -2.06 13.08 5.68
CA ARG A 58 -3.24 13.89 5.94
C ARG A 58 -2.74 15.12 6.68
N SER A 59 -2.73 16.27 6.02
CA SER A 59 -2.51 17.56 6.67
C SER A 59 -3.84 17.91 7.34
N ASP A 60 -4.02 17.43 8.56
CA ASP A 60 -5.04 17.98 9.44
C ASP A 60 -4.43 19.28 10.01
N TYR A 61 -4.91 20.43 9.52
CA TYR A 61 -4.58 21.76 10.07
C TYR A 61 -5.19 21.91 11.46
#